data_AF-A0A349M2D1-F1
#
_entry.id   AF-A0A349M2D1-F1
#
_cell.length_a   1.000
_cell.length_b   1.000
_cell.length_c   1.000
_cell.angle_alpha   90.00
_cell.angle_beta   90.00
_cell.angle_gamma   90.00
#
_symmetry.space_group_name_H-M   'P 1'
#
loop_
_entity.id
_entity.type
_entity.pdbx_description
1 polymer ?
#
loop_
_entity_poly.entity_id
_entity_poly.type
_entity_poly.pdbx_seq_one_letter_code
_entity_poly.pdbx_strand_id
1 'polypeptide(L)'
;MQQRGPALDVLETGELLVESRSDAWPLIELIEDFAEVAGVRIDRLCYRLAPKSLAEALGRGQKSGNLLEFLGHIAQDEEKSDSPLQRLLAQLERWIASYGRVRLYTGVSLMEVADNLVMRELSATTSVEEQIVESITPTLMILKRQGAERIVEDLKRRGQSPLLHEEEYHGTK
;
A
#
# COMPACT_ATOMS: atom_id res chain seq x y z
N MET A 1 -4.79 -7.92 -45.09
CA MET A 1 -5.03 -6.85 -44.10
C MET A 1 -5.37 -7.52 -42.79
N GLN A 2 -4.41 -7.61 -41.86
CA GLN A 2 -4.65 -8.20 -40.54
C GLN A 2 -5.47 -7.21 -39.71
N GLN A 3 -6.63 -7.63 -39.23
CA GLN A 3 -7.42 -6.86 -38.28
C GLN A 3 -6.56 -6.64 -37.03
N ARG A 4 -6.33 -5.37 -36.67
CA ARG A 4 -5.57 -4.97 -35.48
C ARG A 4 -6.41 -5.29 -34.25
N GLY A 5 -5.94 -6.20 -33.40
CA GLY A 5 -6.53 -6.45 -32.09
C GLY A 5 -6.27 -5.29 -31.12
N PRO A 6 -7.00 -5.22 -30.00
CA PRO A 6 -6.74 -4.22 -28.96
C PRO A 6 -5.37 -4.47 -28.31
N ALA A 7 -4.73 -3.40 -27.81
CA ALA A 7 -3.43 -3.47 -27.15
C ALA A 7 -3.49 -4.23 -25.80
N LEU A 8 -4.69 -4.32 -25.22
CA LEU A 8 -5.00 -5.02 -23.98
C LEU A 8 -6.25 -5.88 -24.21
N ASP A 9 -6.18 -7.16 -23.85
CA ASP A 9 -7.33 -8.05 -23.76
C ASP A 9 -7.47 -8.56 -22.32
N VAL A 10 -8.70 -8.59 -21.80
CA VAL A 10 -9.00 -9.16 -20.48
C VAL A 10 -9.73 -10.48 -20.66
N LEU A 11 -9.17 -11.55 -20.10
CA LEU A 11 -9.78 -12.87 -20.15
C LEU A 11 -10.89 -13.00 -19.10
N GLU A 12 -11.80 -13.96 -19.31
CA GLU A 12 -12.82 -14.35 -18.31
C GLU A 12 -12.23 -14.77 -16.97
N THR A 13 -10.97 -15.22 -16.96
CA THR A 13 -10.21 -15.55 -15.75
C THR A 13 -9.73 -14.33 -14.97
N GLY A 14 -9.86 -13.12 -15.53
CA GLY A 14 -9.31 -11.86 -14.98
C GLY A 14 -7.83 -11.63 -15.29
N GLU A 15 -7.22 -12.48 -16.12
CA GLU A 15 -5.86 -12.27 -16.63
C GLU A 15 -5.86 -11.18 -17.72
N LEU A 16 -4.83 -10.33 -17.68
CA LEU A 16 -4.57 -9.27 -18.65
C LEU A 16 -3.56 -9.77 -19.68
N LEU A 17 -3.89 -9.67 -20.97
CA LEU A 17 -2.99 -9.95 -22.08
C LEU A 17 -2.62 -8.65 -22.77
N VAL A 18 -1.35 -8.30 -22.73
CA VAL A 18 -0.81 -7.04 -23.31
C VAL A 18 0.09 -7.37 -24.50
N GLU A 19 -0.06 -6.65 -25.61
CA GLU A 19 0.87 -6.76 -26.73
C GLU A 19 2.26 -6.20 -26.38
N SER A 20 3.32 -6.96 -26.66
CA SER A 20 4.71 -6.53 -26.45
C SER A 20 5.16 -5.56 -27.54
N ARG A 21 4.62 -4.33 -27.53
CA ARG A 21 4.90 -3.30 -28.53
C ARG A 21 5.36 -2.00 -27.88
N SER A 22 6.17 -1.22 -28.61
CA SER A 22 6.74 0.03 -28.09
C SER A 22 5.68 1.06 -27.69
N ASP A 23 4.52 1.08 -28.37
CA ASP A 23 3.38 1.94 -28.06
C ASP A 23 2.60 1.48 -26.81
N ALA A 24 2.74 0.21 -26.40
CA ALA A 24 2.14 -0.35 -25.20
C ALA A 24 3.04 -0.24 -23.96
N TRP A 25 4.27 0.27 -24.08
CA TRP A 25 5.23 0.33 -22.96
C TRP A 25 4.70 1.08 -21.73
N PRO A 26 4.07 2.28 -21.84
CA PRO A 26 3.52 2.96 -20.68
C PRO A 26 2.42 2.16 -19.97
N LEU A 27 1.65 1.37 -20.73
CA LEU A 27 0.64 0.47 -20.18
C LEU A 27 1.30 -0.70 -19.43
N ILE A 28 2.34 -1.28 -20.02
CA ILE A 28 3.11 -2.37 -19.40
C ILE A 28 3.68 -1.91 -18.05
N GLU A 29 4.35 -0.76 -18.01
CA GLU A 29 4.88 -0.18 -16.77
C GLU A 29 3.78 0.04 -15.73
N LEU A 30 2.64 0.61 -16.14
CA LEU A 30 1.51 0.84 -15.25
C LEU A 30 0.91 -0.46 -14.69
N ILE A 31 0.82 -1.52 -15.49
CA ILE A 31 0.32 -2.82 -15.02
C ILE A 31 1.32 -3.48 -14.09
N GLU A 32 2.61 -3.45 -14.40
CA GLU A 32 3.68 -4.08 -13.61
C GLU A 32 3.78 -3.52 -12.19
N ASP A 33 3.42 -2.26 -11.98
CA ASP A 33 3.38 -1.65 -10.66
C ASP A 33 2.36 -2.32 -9.71
N PHE A 34 1.29 -2.91 -10.26
CA PHE A 34 0.13 -3.42 -9.51
C PHE A 34 -0.15 -4.92 -9.70
N ALA A 35 0.38 -5.53 -10.76
CA ALA A 35 0.07 -6.89 -11.16
C ALA A 35 1.22 -7.86 -10.91
N GLU A 36 0.87 -9.13 -10.79
CA GLU A 36 1.82 -10.24 -10.81
C GLU A 36 2.07 -10.67 -12.26
N VAL A 37 3.32 -10.98 -12.59
CA VAL A 37 3.68 -11.54 -13.90
C VAL A 37 3.21 -13.00 -13.96
N ALA A 38 2.30 -13.29 -14.89
CA ALA A 38 1.73 -14.62 -15.13
C ALA A 38 2.38 -15.35 -16.33
N GLY A 39 3.40 -14.74 -16.94
CA GLY A 39 4.20 -15.32 -18.03
C GLY A 39 3.88 -14.69 -19.38
N VAL A 40 4.01 -15.47 -20.45
CA VAL A 40 3.75 -15.05 -21.83
C VAL A 40 2.82 -16.06 -22.48
N ARG A 41 1.80 -15.59 -23.21
CA ARG A 41 0.86 -16.43 -23.97
C ARG A 41 0.68 -15.86 -25.37
N ILE A 42 0.92 -16.67 -26.39
CA ILE A 42 0.69 -16.30 -27.81
C ILE A 42 1.35 -14.93 -28.12
N ASP A 43 2.65 -14.80 -27.83
CA ASP A 43 3.44 -13.57 -28.01
C ASP A 43 2.95 -12.30 -27.26
N ARG A 44 2.08 -12.48 -26.26
CA ARG A 44 1.58 -11.41 -25.38
C ARG A 44 2.01 -11.61 -23.94
N LEU A 45 2.30 -10.50 -23.26
CA LEU A 45 2.63 -10.50 -21.84
C LEU A 45 1.35 -10.77 -21.04
N CYS A 46 1.43 -11.70 -20.09
CA CYS A 46 0.31 -12.11 -19.27
C CYS A 46 0.52 -11.58 -17.85
N TYR A 47 -0.45 -10.83 -17.36
CA TYR A 47 -0.45 -10.26 -16.01
C TYR A 47 -1.71 -10.64 -15.25
N ARG A 48 -1.61 -10.64 -13.92
CA ARG A 48 -2.75 -10.89 -13.03
C ARG A 48 -2.82 -9.84 -11.94
N LEU A 49 -3.93 -9.13 -11.89
CA LEU A 49 -4.24 -8.25 -10.75
C LEU A 49 -4.86 -9.08 -9.63
N ALA A 50 -4.20 -9.10 -8.47
CA ALA A 50 -4.63 -9.84 -7.30
C ALA A 50 -4.74 -8.91 -6.07
N PRO A 51 -5.55 -9.26 -5.05
CA PRO A 51 -5.64 -8.46 -3.83
C PRO A 51 -4.28 -8.21 -3.18
N LYS A 52 -3.42 -9.23 -3.20
CA LYS A 52 -2.09 -9.17 -2.59
C LYS A 52 -1.18 -8.18 -3.32
N SER A 53 -1.01 -8.32 -4.64
CA SER A 53 -0.14 -7.44 -5.43
C SER A 53 -0.60 -5.98 -5.39
N LEU A 54 -1.92 -5.78 -5.42
CA LEU A 54 -2.54 -4.47 -5.28
C LEU A 54 -2.29 -3.87 -3.88
N ALA A 55 -2.48 -4.64 -2.82
CA ALA A 55 -2.19 -4.20 -1.46
C ALA A 55 -0.70 -3.86 -1.26
N GLU A 56 0.21 -4.64 -1.83
CA GLU A 56 1.66 -4.38 -1.79
C GLU A 56 1.99 -3.08 -2.54
N ALA A 57 1.41 -2.85 -3.71
CA ALA A 57 1.60 -1.62 -4.47
C ALA A 57 1.11 -0.39 -3.70
N LEU A 58 -0.11 -0.45 -3.17
CA LEU A 58 -0.68 0.61 -2.33
C LEU A 58 0.16 0.84 -1.06
N GLY A 59 0.69 -0.23 -0.45
CA GLY A 59 1.59 -0.16 0.70
C GLY A 59 2.92 0.54 0.40
N ARG A 60 3.40 0.52 -0.85
CA ARG A 60 4.55 1.31 -1.31
C ARG A 60 4.21 2.77 -1.63
N GLY A 61 2.96 3.19 -1.44
CA GLY A 61 2.49 4.55 -1.74
C GLY A 61 2.07 4.76 -3.20
N GLN A 62 1.93 3.69 -3.99
CA GLN A 62 1.44 3.81 -5.37
C GLN A 62 0.00 4.29 -5.39
N LYS A 63 -0.31 5.17 -6.35
CA LYS A 63 -1.66 5.71 -6.53
C LYS A 63 -2.40 4.91 -7.60
N SER A 64 -3.45 4.18 -7.20
CA SER A 64 -4.26 3.37 -8.10
C SER A 64 -5.15 4.17 -9.06
N GLY A 65 -5.24 5.49 -8.91
CA GLY A 65 -6.08 6.36 -9.75
C GLY A 65 -5.75 6.22 -11.24
N ASN A 66 -4.46 6.27 -11.58
CA ASN A 66 -3.99 6.16 -12.97
C ASN A 66 -4.36 4.79 -13.60
N LEU A 67 -4.25 3.71 -12.81
CA LEU A 67 -4.62 2.37 -13.25
C LEU A 67 -6.13 2.27 -13.54
N LEU A 68 -6.96 2.76 -12.62
CA LEU A 68 -8.41 2.74 -12.77
C LEU A 68 -8.89 3.62 -13.92
N GLU A 69 -8.33 4.82 -14.06
CA GLU A 69 -8.67 5.75 -15.15
C GLU A 69 -8.32 5.14 -16.51
N PHE A 70 -7.11 4.58 -16.64
CA PHE A 70 -6.67 3.95 -17.88
C PHE A 70 -7.53 2.74 -18.26
N LEU A 71 -7.75 1.81 -17.33
CA LEU A 71 -8.60 0.64 -17.59
C LEU A 71 -10.06 1.05 -17.84
N GLY A 72 -10.53 2.12 -17.19
CA GLY A 72 -11.85 2.71 -17.39
C GLY A 72 -12.04 3.27 -18.79
N HIS A 73 -11.03 3.94 -19.36
CA HIS A 73 -11.07 4.40 -20.75
C HIS A 73 -11.22 3.25 -21.74
N ILE A 74 -10.48 2.15 -21.56
CA ILE A 74 -10.62 0.97 -22.42
C ILE A 74 -12.01 0.35 -22.28
N ALA A 75 -12.56 0.30 -21.07
CA ALA A 75 -13.88 -0.26 -20.82
C ALA A 75 -15.03 0.58 -21.41
N GLN A 76 -14.83 1.88 -21.61
CA GLN A 76 -15.81 2.77 -22.26
C GLN A 76 -15.88 2.55 -23.78
N ASP A 77 -14.78 2.11 -24.38
CA ASP A 77 -14.72 1.78 -25.81
C ASP A 77 -15.35 0.41 -26.12
N GLU A 78 -15.62 -0.42 -25.09
CA GLU A 78 -16.31 -1.70 -25.25
C GLU A 78 -17.84 -1.53 -25.28
N GLU A 79 -18.49 -1.98 -26.35
CA GLU A 79 -19.96 -1.92 -26.50
C GLU A 79 -20.75 -2.78 -25.49
N LYS A 80 -20.08 -3.69 -24.76
CA LYS A 80 -20.73 -4.68 -23.87
C LYS A 80 -20.69 -4.24 -22.41
N SER A 81 -21.88 -4.04 -21.84
CA SER A 81 -22.11 -3.66 -20.42
C SER A 81 -21.80 -4.75 -19.37
N ASP A 82 -21.22 -5.89 -19.75
CA ASP A 82 -20.80 -6.96 -18.82
C ASP A 82 -19.57 -7.69 -19.38
N SER A 83 -18.56 -6.90 -19.75
CA SER A 83 -17.29 -7.46 -20.23
C SER A 83 -16.42 -7.94 -19.06
N PRO A 84 -15.45 -8.84 -19.30
CA PRO A 84 -14.45 -9.22 -18.31
C PRO A 84 -13.71 -8.02 -17.71
N LEU A 85 -13.44 -6.99 -18.52
CA LEU A 85 -12.77 -5.78 -18.08
C LEU A 85 -13.64 -4.97 -17.10
N GLN A 86 -14.94 -4.83 -17.36
CA GLN A 86 -15.85 -4.13 -16.42
C GLN A 86 -15.98 -4.87 -15.08
N ARG A 87 -16.05 -6.21 -15.11
CA ARG A 87 -16.04 -7.02 -13.87
C ARG A 87 -14.76 -6.84 -13.08
N LEU A 88 -13.61 -6.83 -13.78
CA LEU A 88 -12.30 -6.61 -13.17
C LEU A 88 -12.20 -5.21 -12.55
N LEU A 89 -12.64 -4.16 -13.26
CA LEU A 89 -12.67 -2.80 -12.74
C LEU A 89 -13.48 -2.70 -11.44
N ALA A 90 -14.71 -3.21 -11.44
CA ALA A 90 -15.55 -3.21 -10.24
C ALA A 90 -14.92 -3.99 -9.08
N GLN A 91 -14.15 -5.04 -9.38
CA GLN A 91 -13.42 -5.82 -8.38
C GLN A 91 -12.22 -5.05 -7.82
N LEU A 92 -11.45 -4.35 -8.66
CA LEU A 92 -10.34 -3.48 -8.25
C LEU A 92 -10.84 -2.36 -7.34
N GLU A 93 -11.93 -1.69 -7.71
CA GLU A 93 -12.54 -0.63 -6.90
C GLU A 93 -12.91 -1.14 -5.50
N ARG A 94 -13.52 -2.34 -5.40
CA ARG A 94 -13.85 -2.95 -4.11
C ARG A 94 -12.60 -3.28 -3.28
N TRP A 95 -11.54 -3.76 -3.90
CA TRP A 95 -10.29 -4.04 -3.20
C TRP A 95 -9.61 -2.76 -2.71
N ILE A 96 -9.53 -1.74 -3.55
CA ILE A 96 -8.97 -0.43 -3.21
C ILE A 96 -9.77 0.21 -2.07
N ALA A 97 -11.10 0.19 -2.16
CA ALA A 97 -11.98 0.75 -1.14
C ALA A 97 -11.89 0.00 0.21
N SER A 98 -11.48 -1.28 0.21
CA SER A 98 -11.32 -2.06 1.44
C SER A 98 -9.91 -2.00 2.03
N TYR A 99 -8.91 -1.64 1.23
CA TYR A 99 -7.51 -1.51 1.68
C TYR A 99 -7.36 -0.44 2.78
N GLY A 100 -6.60 -0.78 3.82
CA GLY A 100 -6.30 0.14 4.93
C GLY A 100 -7.47 0.45 5.86
N ARG A 101 -8.66 -0.16 5.68
CA ARG A 101 -9.80 0.01 6.62
C ARG A 101 -9.52 -0.60 7.99
N VAL A 102 -8.70 -1.64 8.05
CA VAL A 102 -8.14 -2.22 9.27
C VAL A 102 -6.63 -2.15 9.15
N ARG A 103 -5.95 -1.60 10.16
CA ARG A 103 -4.49 -1.51 10.24
C ARG A 103 -4.00 -2.31 11.44
N LEU A 104 -3.06 -3.21 11.20
CA LEU A 104 -2.38 -3.97 12.24
C LEU A 104 -0.93 -3.49 12.31
N TYR A 105 -0.53 -2.96 13.45
CA TYR A 105 0.85 -2.57 13.70
C TYR A 105 1.52 -3.65 14.54
N THR A 106 2.59 -4.24 14.03
CA THR A 106 3.32 -5.33 14.68
C THR A 106 4.79 -4.95 14.84
N GLY A 107 5.41 -5.40 15.94
CA GLY A 107 6.83 -5.09 16.20
C GLY A 107 7.14 -3.60 16.32
N VAL A 108 6.16 -2.80 16.74
CA VAL A 108 6.26 -1.37 17.01
C VAL A 108 6.18 -1.10 18.50
N SER A 109 6.69 0.05 18.94
CA SER A 109 6.48 0.53 20.31
C SER A 109 5.37 1.57 20.34
N LEU A 110 4.61 1.60 21.42
CA LEU A 110 3.62 2.64 21.70
C LEU A 110 4.24 3.66 22.66
N MET A 111 4.09 4.95 22.36
CA MET A 111 4.51 6.03 23.23
C MET A 111 3.30 6.84 23.65
N GLU A 112 3.09 6.95 24.95
CA GLU A 112 2.10 7.84 25.56
C GLU A 112 2.82 9.01 26.25
N VAL A 113 2.31 10.21 26.07
CA VAL A 113 2.79 11.43 26.71
C VAL A 113 1.67 12.03 27.55
N ALA A 114 2.03 12.67 28.67
CA ALA A 114 1.02 13.13 29.64
C ALA A 114 0.05 14.16 29.04
N ASP A 115 0.54 15.06 28.19
CA ASP A 115 -0.24 16.10 27.55
C ASP A 115 0.45 16.66 26.29
N ASN A 116 -0.22 17.60 25.62
CA ASN A 116 0.28 18.26 24.42
C ASN A 116 1.50 19.18 24.68
N LEU A 117 1.69 19.67 25.91
CA LEU A 117 2.85 20.49 26.26
C LEU A 117 4.09 19.61 26.28
N VAL A 118 4.02 18.46 26.95
CA VAL A 118 5.08 17.44 26.94
C VAL A 118 5.41 17.01 25.51
N MET A 119 4.39 16.79 24.67
CA MET A 119 4.65 16.45 23.26
C MET A 119 5.42 17.54 22.51
N ARG A 120 5.03 18.81 22.68
CA ARG A 120 5.73 19.95 22.06
C ARG A 120 7.17 20.07 22.53
N GLU A 121 7.41 19.88 23.82
CA GLU A 121 8.77 19.88 24.38
C GLU A 121 9.58 18.73 23.78
N LEU A 122 9.03 17.52 23.70
CA LEU A 122 9.68 16.37 23.08
C LEU A 122 10.02 16.63 21.61
N SER A 123 9.07 17.15 20.82
CA SER A 123 9.30 17.54 19.42
C SER A 123 10.42 18.57 19.28
N ALA A 124 10.48 19.56 20.18
CA ALA A 124 11.48 20.62 20.13
C ALA A 124 12.88 20.16 20.57
N THR A 125 12.96 19.05 21.30
CA THR A 125 14.19 18.64 22.00
C THR A 125 14.71 17.27 21.58
N THR A 126 13.95 16.48 20.85
CA THR A 126 14.36 15.11 20.47
C THR A 126 14.06 14.85 19.01
N SER A 127 14.54 13.73 18.50
CA SER A 127 14.19 13.25 17.15
C SER A 127 12.84 12.53 17.09
N VAL A 128 11.94 12.74 18.06
CA VAL A 128 10.68 11.98 18.22
C VAL A 128 9.82 11.99 16.96
N GLU A 129 9.72 13.12 16.26
CA GLU A 129 8.89 13.23 15.04
C GLU A 129 9.40 12.31 13.92
N GLU A 130 10.71 12.12 13.83
CA GLU A 130 11.32 11.20 12.86
C GLU A 130 11.08 9.73 13.22
N GLN A 131 10.74 9.45 14.48
CA GLN A 131 10.48 8.09 14.96
C GLN A 131 9.00 7.72 14.95
N ILE A 132 8.07 8.67 14.77
CA ILE A 132 6.63 8.39 14.69
C ILE A 132 6.29 7.73 13.35
N VAL A 133 5.57 6.61 13.42
CA VAL A 133 4.93 5.95 12.27
C VAL A 133 3.55 6.53 12.05
N GLU A 134 2.76 6.66 13.12
CA GLU A 134 1.38 7.14 13.08
C GLU A 134 1.02 7.73 14.45
N SER A 135 0.24 8.81 14.47
CA SER A 135 -0.36 9.35 15.69
C SER A 135 -1.79 8.84 15.85
N ILE A 136 -2.06 8.09 16.92
CA ILE A 136 -3.42 7.61 17.25
C ILE A 136 -4.23 8.77 17.85
N THR A 137 -3.61 9.50 18.77
CA THR A 137 -4.11 10.76 19.33
C THR A 137 -2.95 11.76 19.41
N PRO A 138 -3.20 13.03 19.75
CA PRO A 138 -2.14 14.00 19.99
C PRO A 138 -1.14 13.61 21.10
N THR A 139 -1.50 12.64 21.95
CA THR A 139 -0.69 12.19 23.09
C THR A 139 -0.36 10.68 23.05
N LEU A 140 -0.74 9.98 21.99
CA LEU A 140 -0.53 8.54 21.84
C LEU A 140 -0.05 8.24 20.42
N MET A 141 1.18 7.75 20.28
CA MET A 141 1.83 7.55 18.99
C MET A 141 2.44 6.16 18.87
N ILE A 142 2.41 5.64 17.64
CA ILE A 142 3.14 4.44 17.26
C ILE A 142 4.52 4.85 16.77
N LEU A 143 5.55 4.23 17.33
CA LEU A 143 6.94 4.47 16.98
C LEU A 143 7.47 3.39 16.03
N LYS A 144 8.48 3.76 15.23
CA LYS A 144 9.33 2.82 14.51
C LYS A 144 9.93 1.83 15.49
N ARG A 145 10.26 0.62 15.02
CA ARG A 145 10.81 -0.47 15.86
C ARG A 145 12.00 -0.07 16.74
N GLN A 146 12.89 0.79 16.23
CA GLN A 146 14.06 1.31 16.98
C GLN A 146 13.82 2.71 17.57
N GLY A 147 12.62 3.26 17.39
CA GLY A 147 12.28 4.62 17.79
C GLY A 147 12.28 4.80 19.31
N ALA A 148 11.76 3.81 20.05
CA ALA A 148 11.71 3.85 21.50
C ALA A 148 13.10 3.95 22.12
N GLU A 149 14.05 3.12 21.70
CA GLU A 149 15.44 3.14 22.19
C GLU A 149 16.09 4.51 22.00
N ARG A 150 15.95 5.09 20.80
CA ARG A 150 16.48 6.43 20.48
C ARG A 150 15.88 7.52 21.35
N ILE A 151 14.56 7.51 21.54
CA ILE A 151 13.86 8.49 22.37
C ILE A 151 14.28 8.33 23.84
N VAL A 152 14.41 7.10 24.33
CA VAL A 152 14.91 6.82 25.70
C VAL A 152 16.31 7.38 25.89
N GLU A 153 17.21 7.21 24.92
CA GLU A 153 18.56 7.79 24.96
C GLU A 153 18.54 9.32 24.93
N ASP A 154 17.69 9.94 24.12
CA ASP A 154 17.50 11.39 24.07
C ASP A 154 17.01 11.93 25.41
N LEU A 155 16.04 11.26 26.04
CA LEU A 155 15.51 11.63 27.35
C LEU A 155 16.54 11.49 28.46
N LYS A 156 17.28 10.36 28.49
CA LYS A 156 18.35 10.12 29.47
C LYS A 156 19.43 11.18 29.40
N ARG A 157 19.84 11.58 28.19
CA ARG A 157 20.81 12.69 27.97
C ARG A 157 20.32 14.02 28.53
N ARG A 158 19.01 14.18 28.73
CA ARG A 158 18.35 15.38 29.27
C ARG A 158 17.98 15.26 30.75
N GLY A 159 18.41 14.18 31.41
CA GLY A 159 18.08 13.92 32.82
C GLY A 159 16.63 13.49 33.04
N GLN A 160 15.93 13.10 31.98
CA GLN A 160 14.57 12.56 32.03
C GLN A 160 14.62 11.04 31.89
N SER A 161 13.76 10.32 32.61
CA SER A 161 13.66 8.86 32.50
C SER A 161 12.22 8.48 32.21
N PRO A 162 11.92 7.94 31.02
CA PRO A 162 10.57 7.46 30.72
C PRO A 162 10.26 6.18 31.50
N LEU A 163 8.97 5.94 31.74
CA LEU A 163 8.49 4.64 32.20
C LEU A 163 8.42 3.68 31.01
N LEU A 164 9.06 2.52 31.13
CA LEU A 164 9.05 1.48 30.11
C LEU A 164 8.12 0.34 30.53
N HIS A 165 7.22 -0.05 29.62
CA HIS A 165 6.40 -1.24 29.74
C HIS A 165 6.93 -2.28 28.76
N GLU A 166 7.60 -3.30 29.27
CA GLU A 166 8.09 -4.43 28.48
C GLU A 166 7.15 -5.62 28.73
N GLU A 167 6.63 -6.24 27.66
CA GLU A 167 5.91 -7.50 27.79
C GLU A 167 6.89 -8.64 28.10
N GLU A 168 7.21 -8.86 29.38
CA GLU A 168 7.70 -10.15 29.85
C GLU A 168 6.59 -10.85 30.68
N TYR A 169 6.21 -12.06 30.23
CA TYR A 169 5.27 -13.04 30.82
C TYR A 169 3.76 -12.93 30.53
N HIS A 170 3.34 -13.63 29.46
CA HIS A 170 2.17 -14.52 29.52
C HIS A 170 2.62 -15.98 29.33
N GLY A 171 3.35 -16.50 30.31
CA GLY A 171 3.31 -17.94 30.59
C GLY A 171 1.99 -18.24 31.30
N THR A 172 1.08 -18.93 30.62
CA THR A 172 -0.06 -19.58 31.26
C THR A 172 0.45 -20.47 32.40
N LYS A 173 0.00 -20.21 33.63
CA LYS A 173 0.04 -21.18 34.73
C LYS A 173 -0.88 -22.35 34.43
#